data_AF-A0ABD5S341-F1
#
_entry.id   AF-A0ABD5S341-F1
#
_cell.length_a   1.000
_cell.length_b   1.000
_cell.length_c   1.000
_cell.angle_alpha   90.00
_cell.angle_beta   90.00
_cell.angle_gamma   90.00
#
_symmetry.space_group_name_H-M   'P 1'
#
loop_
_entity.id
_entity.type
_entity.pdbx_description
1 polymer ?
#
loop_
_entity_poly.entity_id
_entity_poly.type
_entity_poly.pdbx_seq_one_letter_code
_entity_poly.pdbx_strand_id
1 'polypeptide(L)'
;MHAKVLDERVVARAKSRGIDVLVYAPHFVRLPDARETATRFSDDDLLVVPAREVFTGSWRDRKHVLAVGLSEPVPDFVELDAALAEFER
;
A
#
# COMPACT_ATOMS: atom_id res chain seq x y z
N MET A 1 4.21 -0.33 10.16
CA MET A 1 5.26 -0.62 9.15
C MET A 1 4.60 -0.72 7.79
N HIS A 2 5.27 -0.34 6.69
CA HIS A 2 4.75 -0.62 5.33
C HIS A 2 5.78 -1.39 4.49
N ALA A 3 5.28 -2.15 3.52
CA ALA A 3 6.08 -2.91 2.56
C ALA A 3 5.51 -2.76 1.16
N LYS A 4 6.40 -2.69 0.18
CA LYS A 4 6.05 -2.62 -1.26
C LYS A 4 6.00 -4.01 -1.92
N VAL A 5 6.65 -4.97 -1.29
CA VAL A 5 6.75 -6.36 -1.73
C VAL A 5 6.30 -7.21 -0.55
N LEU A 6 5.51 -8.24 -0.83
CA LEU A 6 5.01 -9.16 0.17
C LEU A 6 5.21 -10.60 -0.31
N ASP A 7 5.91 -11.37 0.50
CA ASP A 7 6.13 -12.80 0.34
C ASP A 7 6.16 -13.47 1.74
N GLU A 8 6.29 -14.80 1.77
CA GLU A 8 6.33 -15.57 3.01
C GLU A 8 7.48 -15.14 3.94
N ARG A 9 8.60 -14.68 3.39
CA ARG A 9 9.77 -14.25 4.18
C ARG A 9 9.52 -12.91 4.86
N VAL A 10 8.87 -11.97 4.17
CA VAL A 10 8.48 -10.68 4.72
C VAL A 10 7.48 -10.89 5.87
N VAL A 11 6.48 -11.74 5.68
CA VAL A 11 5.48 -12.07 6.71
C VAL A 11 6.13 -12.72 7.93
N ALA A 12 6.96 -13.76 7.74
CA ALA A 12 7.66 -14.43 8.84
C ALA A 12 8.56 -13.45 9.61
N ARG A 13 9.22 -12.52 8.90
CA ARG A 13 10.03 -11.48 9.53
C ARG A 13 9.18 -10.47 10.30
N ALA A 14 8.02 -10.08 9.79
CA ALA A 14 7.11 -9.19 10.50
C ALA A 14 6.65 -9.81 11.83
N LYS A 15 6.17 -11.06 11.78
CA LYS A 15 5.72 -11.82 12.95
C LYS A 15 6.82 -12.02 13.99
N SER A 16 8.00 -12.47 13.57
CA SER A 16 9.15 -12.65 14.48
C SER A 16 9.64 -11.35 15.15
N ARG A 17 9.21 -10.19 14.64
CA ARG A 17 9.50 -8.88 15.21
C ARG A 17 8.33 -8.31 16.02
N GLY A 18 7.25 -9.08 16.22
CA GLY A 18 6.06 -8.64 16.95
C GLY A 18 5.31 -7.51 16.25
N ILE A 19 5.28 -7.51 14.91
CA ILE A 19 4.45 -6.58 14.15
C ILE A 19 3.05 -7.17 14.05
N ASP A 20 2.06 -6.48 14.62
CA ASP A 20 0.65 -6.89 14.54
C ASP A 20 -0.01 -6.44 13.23
N VAL A 21 0.45 -5.32 12.63
CA VAL A 21 -0.13 -4.73 11.42
C VAL A 21 0.94 -4.33 10.41
N LEU A 22 0.82 -4.83 9.18
CA LEU A 22 1.67 -4.50 8.04
C LEU A 22 0.86 -3.87 6.92
N VAL A 23 1.21 -2.65 6.49
CA VAL A 23 0.58 -2.01 5.34
C VAL A 23 1.27 -2.48 4.05
N TYR A 24 0.54 -3.15 3.16
CA TYR A 24 1.04 -3.58 1.85
C TYR A 24 0.65 -2.55 0.78
N ALA A 25 1.65 -1.79 0.32
CA ALA A 25 1.50 -0.68 -0.63
C ALA A 25 2.45 -0.84 -1.83
N PRO A 26 2.19 -1.79 -2.74
CA PRO A 26 2.98 -1.96 -3.96
C PRO A 26 2.77 -0.78 -4.92
N HIS A 27 3.81 -0.45 -5.70
CA HIS A 27 3.65 0.51 -6.81
C HIS A 27 3.09 -0.19 -8.04
N PHE A 28 2.27 0.52 -8.81
CA PHE A 28 1.76 0.08 -10.12
C PHE A 28 1.01 -1.27 -10.10
N VAL A 29 0.49 -1.66 -8.93
CA VAL A 29 -0.38 -2.85 -8.78
C VAL A 29 -1.80 -2.37 -8.53
N ARG A 30 -2.77 -2.94 -9.24
CA ARG A 30 -4.16 -2.54 -9.10
C ARG A 30 -4.65 -2.82 -7.68
N LEU A 31 -5.51 -1.96 -7.16
CA LEU A 31 -6.03 -2.07 -5.80
C LEU A 31 -6.71 -3.43 -5.51
N PRO A 32 -7.48 -4.04 -6.43
CA PRO A 32 -8.03 -5.39 -6.21
C PRO A 32 -6.95 -6.47 -6.03
N ASP A 33 -5.89 -6.44 -6.83
CA ASP A 33 -4.80 -7.42 -6.76
C ASP A 33 -4.01 -7.26 -5.43
N ALA A 34 -3.84 -6.01 -4.97
CA ALA A 34 -3.23 -5.72 -3.67
C ALA A 34 -4.11 -6.22 -2.50
N ARG A 35 -5.44 -6.08 -2.61
CA ARG A 35 -6.41 -6.60 -1.63
C ARG A 35 -6.36 -8.12 -1.55
N GLU A 36 -6.35 -8.81 -2.68
CA GLU A 36 -6.24 -10.27 -2.73
C GLU A 36 -4.96 -10.75 -2.03
N THR A 37 -3.83 -10.12 -2.34
CA THR A 37 -2.54 -10.42 -1.74
C THR A 37 -2.54 -10.18 -0.23
N ALA A 38 -3.11 -9.06 0.23
CA ALA A 38 -3.21 -8.74 1.65
C ALA A 38 -4.09 -9.75 2.41
N THR A 39 -5.24 -10.14 1.84
CA THR A 39 -6.11 -11.18 2.41
C THR A 39 -5.37 -12.51 2.54
N ARG A 40 -4.62 -12.93 1.51
CA ARG A 40 -3.87 -14.19 1.51
C ARG A 40 -2.83 -14.28 2.64
N PHE A 41 -2.19 -13.16 2.97
CA PHE A 41 -1.10 -13.11 3.96
C PHE A 41 -1.54 -12.60 5.34
N SER A 42 -2.82 -12.29 5.51
CA SER A 42 -3.39 -11.95 6.82
C SER A 42 -3.81 -13.23 7.55
N ASP A 43 -3.54 -13.28 8.85
CA ASP A 43 -4.01 -14.32 9.76
C ASP A 43 -4.09 -13.79 11.20
N ASP A 44 -4.31 -14.67 12.16
CA ASP A 44 -4.53 -14.31 13.57
C ASP A 44 -3.33 -13.59 14.21
N ASP A 45 -2.11 -13.76 13.69
CA ASP A 45 -0.90 -13.12 14.25
C ASP A 45 -0.52 -11.82 13.52
N LEU A 46 -0.97 -11.63 12.28
CA LEU A 46 -0.60 -10.48 11.45
C LEU A 46 -1.76 -10.04 10.57
N LEU A 47 -2.19 -8.79 10.75
CA LEU A 47 -3.09 -8.12 9.83
C LEU A 47 -2.30 -7.44 8.71
N VAL A 48 -2.55 -7.82 7.46
CA VAL A 48 -2.02 -7.11 6.29
C VAL A 48 -3.09 -6.18 5.74
N VAL A 49 -2.80 -4.87 5.73
CA VAL A 49 -3.72 -3.84 5.24
C VAL A 49 -3.34 -3.46 3.81
N PRO A 50 -4.21 -3.67 2.81
CA PRO A 50 -3.93 -3.24 1.44
C PRO A 50 -3.97 -1.72 1.33
N ALA A 51 -3.03 -1.17 0.57
CA ALA A 51 -2.85 0.26 0.40
C ALA A 51 -2.21 0.55 -0.98
N ARG A 52 -2.07 1.83 -1.29
CA ARG A 52 -1.35 2.33 -2.47
C ARG A 52 -0.27 3.30 -2.03
N GLU A 53 0.91 3.19 -2.63
CA GLU A 53 1.91 4.25 -2.55
C GLU A 53 1.97 4.96 -3.89
N VAL A 54 1.47 6.19 -3.92
CA VAL A 54 1.29 6.98 -5.15
C VAL A 54 2.47 7.94 -5.29
N PHE A 55 3.11 7.90 -6.47
CA PHE A 55 4.06 8.93 -6.86
C PHE A 55 3.33 10.14 -7.37
N THR A 56 3.73 11.31 -6.91
CA THR A 56 3.11 12.57 -7.30
C THR A 56 4.14 13.56 -7.83
N GLY A 57 3.72 14.37 -8.80
CA GLY A 57 4.55 15.42 -9.39
C GLY A 57 5.68 14.91 -10.29
N SER A 58 6.60 15.81 -10.62
CA SER A 58 7.72 15.51 -11.52
C SER A 58 8.84 14.74 -10.81
N TRP A 59 9.79 14.18 -11.57
CA TRP A 59 10.96 13.52 -10.97
C TRP A 59 11.77 14.45 -10.04
N ARG A 60 11.77 15.77 -10.28
CA ARG A 60 12.58 16.74 -9.50
C ARG A 60 12.00 17.02 -8.12
N ASP A 61 10.68 16.96 -7.96
CA ASP A 61 9.95 17.35 -6.76
C ASP A 61 9.05 16.23 -6.22
N ARG A 62 9.21 15.01 -6.75
CA ARG A 62 8.36 13.86 -6.47
C ARG A 62 8.11 13.65 -4.99
N LYS A 63 6.83 13.53 -4.63
CA LYS A 63 6.40 13.03 -3.31
C LYS A 63 5.83 11.62 -3.44
N HIS A 64 5.99 10.85 -2.38
CA HIS A 64 5.37 9.54 -2.24
C HIS A 64 4.29 9.67 -1.18
N VAL A 65 3.06 9.34 -1.53
CA VAL A 65 1.93 9.42 -0.61
C VAL A 65 1.39 8.02 -0.38
N LEU A 66 1.35 7.61 0.88
CA LEU A 66 0.77 6.35 1.30
C LEU A 66 -0.73 6.56 1.57
N ALA A 67 -1.58 5.92 0.76
CA ALA A 67 -3.02 5.97 0.89
C ALA A 67 -3.54 4.62 1.40
N VAL A 68 -4.17 4.65 2.57
CA VAL A 68 -4.77 3.50 3.25
C VAL A 68 -6.29 3.70 3.28
N GLY A 69 -7.06 2.63 3.09
CA GLY A 69 -8.53 2.70 3.15
C GLY A 69 -9.20 3.13 1.85
N LEU A 70 -8.47 3.15 0.73
CA LEU A 70 -9.04 3.46 -0.59
C LEU A 70 -10.13 2.44 -0.98
N SER A 71 -11.29 2.94 -1.40
CA SER A 71 -12.37 2.20 -2.06
C SER A 71 -12.21 2.17 -3.57
N GLU A 72 -11.75 3.27 -4.15
CA GLU A 72 -11.65 3.52 -5.59
C GLU A 72 -10.19 3.48 -6.08
N PRO A 73 -9.95 3.23 -7.38
CA PRO A 73 -8.60 3.31 -7.97
C PRO A 73 -8.10 4.75 -8.04
N VAL A 74 -6.78 4.91 -8.02
CA VAL A 74 -6.07 6.20 -8.15
C VAL A 74 -5.07 6.12 -9.31
N PRO A 75 -5.04 7.11 -10.23
CA PRO A 75 -4.06 7.15 -11.33
C PRO A 75 -2.60 7.07 -10.84
N ASP A 76 -1.75 6.40 -11.61
CA ASP A 76 -0.33 6.20 -11.26
C ASP A 76 0.54 7.45 -11.47
N PHE A 77 0.12 8.36 -12.34
CA PHE A 77 0.82 9.60 -12.65
C PHE A 77 -0.14 10.77 -12.45
N VAL A 78 0.03 11.48 -11.33
CA VAL A 78 -0.90 12.50 -10.87
C VAL A 78 -0.13 13.56 -10.08
N GLU A 79 -0.56 14.81 -10.13
CA GLU A 79 0.00 15.86 -9.27
C GLU A 79 -0.39 15.63 -7.79
N LEU A 80 0.34 16.22 -6.85
CA LEU A 80 0.09 15.97 -5.42
C LEU A 80 -1.34 16.34 -5.02
N ASP A 81 -1.81 17.53 -5.39
CA ASP A 81 -3.15 18.01 -5.02
C ASP A 81 -4.25 17.14 -5.65
N ALA A 82 -4.03 16.68 -6.88
CA ALA A 82 -4.95 15.78 -7.56
C ALA A 82 -4.96 14.39 -6.89
N ALA A 83 -3.82 13.86 -6.43
CA ALA A 83 -3.79 12.61 -5.68
C ALA A 83 -4.59 12.70 -4.37
N LEU A 84 -4.44 13.81 -3.63
CA LEU A 84 -5.20 14.04 -2.41
C LEU A 84 -6.71 14.11 -2.68
N ALA A 85 -7.14 14.78 -3.76
CA ALA A 85 -8.54 14.80 -4.17
C ALA A 85 -9.07 13.41 -4.55
N GLU A 86 -8.26 12.57 -5.19
CA GLU A 86 -8.64 11.18 -5.50
C GLU A 86 -8.81 10.32 -4.25
N PHE A 87 -8.08 10.62 -3.16
CA PHE A 87 -8.18 9.88 -1.89
C PHE A 87 -9.44 10.22 -1.08
N GLU A 88 -10.12 11.32 -1.40
CA GLU A 88 -11.35 11.77 -0.71
C GLU A 88 -12.64 11.17 -1.30
N ARG A 89 -12.56 10.47 -2.43
CA ARG A 89 -13.71 9.82 -3.08
C ARG A 89 -14.02 8.45 -2.49
#